data_AF-A0AAE9CVE3-F1
#
_entry.id   AF-A0AAE9CVE3-F1
#
_cell.length_a   1.000
_cell.length_b   1.000
_cell.length_c   1.000
_cell.angle_alpha   90.00
_cell.angle_beta   90.00
_cell.angle_gamma   90.00
#
_symmetry.space_group_name_H-M   'P 1'
#
loop_
_entity.id
_entity.type
_entity.pdbx_description
1 polymer ?
#
loop_
_entity_poly.entity_id
_entity_poly.type
_entity_poly.pdbx_seq_one_letter_code
_entity_poly.pdbx_strand_id
1 'polypeptide(L)'
;MTTDSASLKSSEGACSSIGDEREKAKIVQKLVEIKDKLRALNEKREADVEKFLTVTKQSEMSRGIGPDNPQRARIRNNFERQNKKHTQETETLQKKLIDYEERLRQVDAGEYEPSPSKSRVFPVGIR
;
A
#
# COMPACT_ATOMS: atom_id res chain seq x y z
N MET A 1 63.74 -3.35 15.93
CA MET A 1 63.87 -3.52 14.47
C MET A 1 62.78 -4.49 14.03
N THR A 2 61.77 -3.96 13.32
CA THR A 2 60.89 -4.60 12.31
C THR A 2 60.42 -6.05 12.53
N THR A 3 59.12 -6.35 12.57
CA THR A 3 58.24 -6.22 11.39
C THR A 3 56.76 -6.17 11.77
N ASP A 4 56.06 -5.27 11.08
CA ASP A 4 54.61 -5.19 10.96
C ASP A 4 53.99 -6.52 10.53
N SER A 5 52.80 -6.82 11.05
CA SER A 5 51.87 -7.74 10.41
C SER A 5 50.50 -7.08 10.38
N ALA A 6 50.37 -6.16 9.42
CA ALA A 6 49.09 -5.68 8.94
C ALA A 6 48.31 -6.87 8.38
N SER A 7 47.37 -7.40 9.16
CA SER A 7 46.36 -8.31 8.62
C SER A 7 45.22 -7.47 8.08
N LEU A 8 45.32 -7.21 6.77
CA LEU A 8 44.27 -6.67 5.92
C LEU A 8 43.04 -7.57 6.06
N LYS A 9 42.08 -7.16 6.89
CA LYS A 9 40.73 -7.73 6.81
C LYS A 9 40.08 -7.11 5.58
N SER A 10 40.29 -7.81 4.47
CA SER A 10 39.78 -7.50 3.15
C SER A 10 38.34 -7.03 3.19
N SER A 11 38.07 -6.04 2.35
CA SER A 11 36.76 -5.52 2.03
C SER A 11 35.78 -6.64 1.70
N GLU A 12 34.78 -6.81 2.55
CA GLU A 12 33.47 -7.30 2.11
C GLU A 12 32.78 -6.16 1.36
N GLY A 13 33.36 -5.81 0.20
CA GLY A 13 32.64 -5.06 -0.82
C GLY A 13 31.60 -6.02 -1.38
N ALA A 14 30.39 -5.94 -0.83
CA ALA A 14 29.22 -6.67 -1.31
C ALA A 14 29.18 -6.57 -2.85
N CYS A 15 29.43 -7.69 -3.52
CA CYS A 15 29.11 -7.81 -4.94
C CYS A 15 27.59 -7.80 -5.04
N SER A 16 26.96 -6.62 -5.07
CA SER A 16 25.59 -6.48 -5.54
C SER A 16 25.56 -7.05 -6.96
N SER A 17 24.98 -8.24 -7.10
CA SER A 17 24.94 -8.92 -8.37
C SER A 17 23.99 -8.16 -9.30
N ILE A 18 24.17 -8.31 -10.62
CA ILE A 18 23.23 -7.75 -11.61
C ILE A 18 21.78 -8.23 -11.35
N GLY A 19 21.63 -9.40 -10.70
CA GLY A 19 20.33 -9.93 -10.28
C GLY A 19 19.64 -9.08 -9.21
N ASP A 20 20.41 -8.60 -8.23
CA ASP A 20 19.90 -7.80 -7.10
C ASP A 20 19.44 -6.43 -7.57
N GLU A 21 20.20 -5.79 -8.47
CA GLU A 21 19.82 -4.50 -9.07
C GLU A 21 18.52 -4.59 -9.89
N ARG A 22 18.32 -5.70 -10.62
CA ARG A 22 17.06 -5.92 -11.35
C ARG A 22 15.89 -6.13 -10.39
N GLU A 23 16.08 -6.85 -9.29
CA GLU A 23 15.01 -7.08 -8.31
C GLU A 23 14.67 -5.80 -7.55
N LYS A 24 15.69 -5.05 -7.15
CA LYS A 24 15.56 -3.70 -6.58
C LYS A 24 14.72 -2.80 -7.46
N ALA A 25 15.00 -2.75 -8.76
CA ALA A 25 14.23 -1.94 -9.71
C ALA A 25 12.74 -2.33 -9.74
N LYS A 26 12.40 -3.63 -9.68
CA LYS A 26 10.99 -4.08 -9.61
C LYS A 26 10.33 -3.67 -8.30
N ILE A 27 11.02 -3.84 -7.17
CA ILE A 27 10.50 -3.46 -5.85
C ILE A 27 10.23 -1.95 -5.82
N VAL A 28 11.17 -1.14 -6.29
CA VAL A 28 11.01 0.33 -6.38
C VAL A 28 9.83 0.69 -7.28
N GLN A 29 9.67 0.05 -8.45
CA GLN A 29 8.52 0.28 -9.31
C GLN A 29 7.20 -0.04 -8.59
N LYS A 30 7.14 -1.15 -7.84
CA LYS A 30 5.95 -1.51 -7.06
C LYS A 30 5.67 -0.53 -5.91
N LEU A 31 6.69 0.00 -5.26
CA LEU A 31 6.54 1.03 -4.24
C LEU A 31 5.93 2.31 -4.83
N VAL A 32 6.40 2.75 -6.00
CA VAL A 32 5.84 3.91 -6.70
C VAL A 32 4.37 3.67 -7.04
N GLU A 33 4.04 2.53 -7.65
CA GLU A 33 2.65 2.18 -7.98
C GLU A 33 1.72 2.18 -6.75
N ILE A 34 2.20 1.69 -5.59
CA ILE A 34 1.41 1.67 -4.35
C ILE A 34 1.23 3.09 -3.80
N LYS A 35 2.27 3.92 -3.81
CA LYS A 35 2.21 5.32 -3.37
C LYS A 35 1.23 6.14 -4.24
N ASP A 36 1.25 5.92 -5.55
CA ASP A 36 0.32 6.57 -6.47
C ASP A 36 -1.13 6.13 -6.23
N LYS A 37 -1.35 4.83 -5.97
CA LYS A 37 -2.68 4.34 -5.58
C LYS A 37 -3.18 4.93 -4.27
N LEU A 38 -2.30 5.06 -3.27
CA LEU A 38 -2.64 5.70 -1.99
C LEU A 38 -3.02 7.18 -2.20
N ARG A 39 -2.30 7.90 -3.06
CA ARG A 39 -2.62 9.29 -3.42
C ARG A 39 -4.00 9.39 -4.07
N ALA A 40 -4.25 8.60 -5.12
CA ALA A 40 -5.53 8.58 -5.83
C ALA A 40 -6.69 8.17 -4.93
N LEU A 41 -6.46 7.23 -4.00
CA LEU A 41 -7.47 6.83 -3.01
C LEU A 41 -7.79 7.98 -2.04
N ASN A 42 -6.78 8.75 -1.62
CA ASN A 42 -7.00 9.90 -0.76
C ASN A 42 -7.80 11.00 -1.48
N GLU A 43 -7.44 11.33 -2.73
CA GLU A 43 -8.19 12.30 -3.57
C GLU A 43 -9.67 11.87 -3.72
N LYS A 44 -9.90 10.57 -3.95
CA LYS A 44 -11.25 10.02 -4.04
C LYS A 44 -12.03 10.13 -2.73
N ARG A 45 -11.38 9.87 -1.60
CA ARG A 45 -11.99 10.03 -0.27
C ARG A 45 -12.37 11.48 -0.01
N GLU A 46 -11.51 12.42 -0.37
CA GLU A 46 -11.79 13.86 -0.25
C GLU A 46 -12.98 14.28 -1.11
N ALA A 47 -13.05 13.81 -2.37
CA ALA A 47 -14.20 14.06 -3.25
C ALA A 47 -15.52 13.46 -2.70
N ASP A 48 -15.47 12.25 -2.11
CA ASP A 48 -16.64 11.63 -1.49
C ASP A 48 -17.12 12.41 -0.25
N VAL A 49 -16.19 12.97 0.55
CA VAL A 49 -16.51 13.87 1.68
C VAL A 49 -17.16 15.16 1.19
N GLU A 50 -16.57 15.81 0.19
CA GLU A 50 -17.12 17.04 -0.39
C GLU A 50 -18.53 16.83 -0.93
N LYS A 51 -18.74 15.71 -1.65
CA LYS A 51 -20.06 15.30 -2.15
C LYS A 51 -21.04 15.06 -1.00
N PHE A 52 -20.63 14.35 0.05
CA PHE A 52 -21.47 14.11 1.22
C PHE A 52 -21.91 15.41 1.89
N LEU A 53 -20.98 16.35 2.09
CA LEU A 53 -21.28 17.65 2.69
C LEU A 53 -22.22 18.47 1.80
N THR A 54 -22.00 18.48 0.49
CA THR A 54 -22.86 19.20 -0.47
C THR A 54 -24.28 18.66 -0.48
N VAL A 55 -24.43 17.34 -0.59
CA VAL A 55 -25.75 16.69 -0.61
C VAL A 55 -26.47 16.84 0.73
N THR A 56 -25.73 16.78 1.84
CA THR A 56 -26.31 16.98 3.17
C THR A 56 -26.83 18.41 3.34
N LYS A 57 -26.05 19.43 2.96
CA LYS A 57 -26.49 20.84 2.96
C LYS A 57 -27.73 21.07 2.10
N GLN A 58 -27.78 20.51 0.90
CA GLN A 58 -28.97 20.62 0.02
C GLN A 58 -30.20 19.94 0.63
N SER A 59 -30.03 18.81 1.31
CA SER A 59 -31.12 18.11 1.99
C SER A 59 -31.66 18.87 3.20
N GLU A 60 -30.82 19.68 3.87
CA GLU A 60 -31.23 20.52 5.00
C GLU A 60 -32.05 21.74 4.53
N MET A 61 -31.77 22.27 3.33
CA MET A 61 -32.54 23.37 2.72
C MET A 61 -33.90 22.91 2.18
N SER A 62 -34.04 21.64 1.83
CA SER A 62 -35.22 21.08 1.15
C SER A 62 -36.16 20.39 2.15
N ARG A 63 -36.96 21.17 2.88
CA ARG A 63 -38.10 20.77 3.75
C ARG A 63 -38.00 19.38 4.42
N GLY A 64 -37.45 19.35 5.63
CA GLY A 64 -37.53 18.20 6.52
C GLY A 64 -36.42 18.20 7.56
N ILE A 65 -36.46 19.19 8.47
CA ILE A 65 -35.53 19.33 9.59
C ILE A 65 -35.94 18.29 10.65
N GLY A 66 -35.41 17.08 10.52
CA GLY A 66 -35.68 16.03 11.49
C GLY A 66 -34.63 14.91 11.42
N PRO A 67 -34.26 14.30 12.55
CA PRO A 67 -33.38 13.14 12.60
C PRO A 67 -33.93 11.93 11.81
N ASP A 68 -35.26 11.89 11.59
CA ASP A 68 -35.97 10.80 10.91
C ASP A 68 -36.14 10.99 9.39
N ASN A 69 -35.40 11.92 8.78
CA ASN A 69 -35.46 12.09 7.32
C ASN A 69 -34.83 10.85 6.63
N PRO A 70 -35.63 10.01 5.92
CA PRO A 70 -35.13 8.79 5.31
C PRO A 70 -34.08 9.05 4.22
N GLN A 71 -34.11 10.24 3.59
CA GLN A 71 -33.10 10.64 2.63
C GLN A 71 -31.76 10.91 3.30
N ARG A 72 -31.72 11.58 4.46
CA ARG A 72 -30.48 11.78 5.23
C ARG A 72 -29.89 10.46 5.69
N ALA A 73 -30.72 9.54 6.17
CA ALA A 73 -30.26 8.20 6.56
C ALA A 73 -29.62 7.44 5.39
N ARG A 74 -30.21 7.52 4.18
CA ARG A 74 -29.65 6.91 2.96
C ARG A 74 -28.31 7.54 2.57
N ILE A 75 -28.21 8.86 2.61
CA ILE A 75 -26.97 9.60 2.30
C ILE A 75 -25.85 9.19 3.27
N ARG A 76 -26.14 9.18 4.58
CA ARG A 76 -25.21 8.76 5.63
C ARG A 76 -24.73 7.31 5.45
N ASN A 77 -25.66 6.37 5.29
CA ASN A 77 -25.31 4.96 5.09
C ASN A 77 -24.47 4.73 3.82
N ASN A 78 -24.70 5.50 2.76
CA ASN A 78 -23.89 5.43 1.55
C ASN A 78 -22.45 5.88 1.82
N PHE A 79 -22.29 7.04 2.46
CA PHE A 79 -21.00 7.60 2.82
C PHE A 79 -20.23 6.68 3.78
N GLU A 80 -20.86 6.16 4.83
CA GLU A 80 -20.23 5.25 5.78
C GLU A 80 -19.72 3.96 5.10
N ARG A 81 -20.49 3.42 4.15
CA ARG A 81 -20.06 2.25 3.36
C ARG A 81 -18.85 2.56 2.47
N GLN A 82 -18.85 3.72 1.81
CA GLN A 82 -17.71 4.15 0.99
C GLN A 82 -16.47 4.41 1.84
N ASN A 83 -16.62 5.09 2.98
CA ASN A 83 -15.54 5.37 3.90
C ASN A 83 -14.91 4.07 4.43
N LYS A 84 -15.74 3.09 4.84
CA LYS A 84 -15.24 1.77 5.27
C LYS A 84 -14.43 1.08 4.17
N LYS A 85 -14.87 1.16 2.91
CA LYS A 85 -14.14 0.61 1.77
C LYS A 85 -12.78 1.30 1.59
N HIS A 86 -12.75 2.63 1.64
CA HIS A 86 -11.50 3.41 1.53
C HIS A 86 -10.52 3.08 2.65
N THR A 87 -11.00 2.93 3.90
CA THR A 87 -10.17 2.51 5.04
C THR A 87 -9.53 1.15 4.80
N GLN A 88 -10.32 0.14 4.42
CA GLN A 88 -9.81 -1.21 4.16
C GLN A 88 -8.79 -1.25 3.02
N GLU A 89 -9.04 -0.49 1.95
CA GLU A 89 -8.12 -0.40 0.82
C GLU A 89 -6.82 0.32 1.21
N THR A 90 -6.92 1.37 2.03
CA THR A 90 -5.77 2.09 2.60
C THR A 90 -4.91 1.17 3.45
N GLU A 91 -5.51 0.45 4.41
CA GLU A 91 -4.81 -0.52 5.27
C GLU A 91 -4.09 -1.59 4.45
N THR A 92 -4.77 -2.12 3.42
CA THR A 92 -4.19 -3.14 2.53
C THR A 92 -2.99 -2.60 1.74
N LEU A 93 -3.09 -1.37 1.22
CA LEU A 93 -2.00 -0.74 0.47
C LEU A 93 -0.83 -0.37 1.39
N GLN A 94 -1.10 0.15 2.60
CA GLN A 94 -0.08 0.45 3.60
C GLN A 94 0.68 -0.81 4.02
N LYS A 95 -0.02 -1.92 4.27
CA LYS A 95 0.65 -3.19 4.57
C LYS A 95 1.57 -3.63 3.43
N LYS A 96 1.08 -3.58 2.18
CA LYS A 96 1.92 -3.91 1.01
C LYS A 96 3.12 -2.97 0.88
N LEU A 97 2.94 -1.68 1.18
CA LEU A 97 4.03 -0.70 1.16
C LEU A 97 5.13 -1.12 2.13
N ILE A 98 4.77 -1.42 3.39
CA ILE A 98 5.71 -1.88 4.41
C ILE A 98 6.41 -3.17 3.96
N ASP A 99 5.65 -4.15 3.44
CA ASP A 99 6.21 -5.41 2.95
C ASP A 99 7.27 -5.19 1.85
N TYR A 100 7.03 -4.26 0.92
CA TYR A 100 7.99 -3.95 -0.15
C TYR A 100 9.16 -3.08 0.34
N GLU A 101 8.96 -2.18 1.30
CA GLU A 101 10.04 -1.41 1.93
C GLU A 101 10.99 -2.33 2.72
N GLU A 102 10.45 -3.35 3.39
CA GLU A 102 11.25 -4.36 4.07
C GLU A 102 12.03 -5.23 3.07
N ARG A 103 11.39 -5.68 1.98
CA ARG A 103 12.09 -6.43 0.92
C ARG A 103 13.20 -5.60 0.27
N LEU A 104 12.96 -4.31 0.03
CA LEU A 104 13.99 -3.42 -0.50
C LEU A 104 15.20 -3.36 0.43
N ARG A 105 14.96 -3.24 1.74
CA ARG A 105 16.02 -3.25 2.76
C ARG A 105 16.80 -4.57 2.75
N GLN A 106 16.13 -5.71 2.61
CA GLN A 106 16.77 -7.02 2.51
C GLN A 106 17.65 -7.13 1.25
N VAL A 107 17.16 -6.63 0.10
CA VAL A 107 17.95 -6.61 -1.14
C VAL A 107 19.18 -5.71 -0.98
N ASP A 108 19.02 -4.53 -0.39
CA ASP A 108 20.13 -3.61 -0.12
C ASP A 108 21.16 -4.18 0.87
N ALA A 109 20.73 -5.04 1.81
CA ALA A 109 21.59 -5.74 2.75
C ALA A 109 22.22 -7.03 2.19
N GLY A 110 21.79 -7.49 1.00
CA GLY A 110 22.19 -8.80 0.45
C GLY A 110 21.58 -10.00 1.19
N GLU A 111 20.56 -9.77 2.01
CA GLU A 111 19.86 -10.79 2.82
C GLU A 111 18.56 -11.27 2.17
N TYR A 112 18.29 -10.83 0.93
CA TYR A 112 17.04 -11.12 0.25
C TYR A 112 17.00 -12.58 -0.21
N GLU A 113 16.20 -13.38 0.49
CA GLU A 113 15.79 -14.69 0.04
C GLU A 113 14.45 -14.58 -0.72
N PRO A 114 14.41 -14.84 -2.03
CA PRO A 114 13.17 -14.82 -2.78
C PRO A 114 12.21 -15.87 -2.19
N SER A 115 11.14 -15.39 -1.55
CA SER A 115 10.09 -16.26 -1.01
C SER A 115 9.65 -17.25 -2.09
N PRO A 116 9.60 -18.58 -1.79
CA PRO A 116 9.13 -19.55 -2.75
C PRO A 116 7.72 -19.12 -3.14
N SER A 117 7.56 -18.72 -4.39
CA SER A 117 6.30 -18.25 -4.95
C SER A 117 5.21 -19.19 -4.49
N LYS A 118 4.20 -18.69 -3.75
CA LYS A 118 3.03 -19.49 -3.39
C LYS A 118 2.47 -20.05 -4.69
N SER A 119 2.81 -21.29 -5.00
CA SER A 119 2.26 -22.02 -6.14
C SER A 119 0.75 -21.89 -6.00
N ARG A 120 0.13 -21.15 -6.92
CA ARG A 120 -1.32 -21.14 -7.05
C ARG A 120 -1.68 -22.56 -7.45
N VAL A 121 -1.92 -23.41 -6.47
CA VAL A 121 -2.56 -24.70 -6.67
C VAL A 121 -3.97 -24.35 -7.13
N PHE A 122 -4.17 -24.33 -8.44
CA PHE A 122 -5.50 -24.31 -9.00
C PHE A 122 -6.15 -25.65 -8.61
N PRO A 123 -7.30 -25.65 -7.91
CA PRO A 123 -8.03 -26.89 -7.71
C PRO A 123 -8.45 -27.40 -9.09
N VAL A 124 -7.83 -28.48 -9.54
CA VAL A 124 -8.26 -29.21 -10.74
C VAL A 124 -9.65 -29.72 -10.42
N GLY A 125 -10.64 -29.18 -11.14
CA GLY A 125 -12.04 -29.52 -10.96
C GLY A 125 -12.26 -31.02 -11.07
N ILE A 126 -12.95 -31.57 -10.06
CA ILE A 126 -13.50 -32.92 -10.09
C ILE A 126 -14.60 -32.92 -11.16
N ARG A 127 -14.46 -33.81 -12.15
CA ARG A 127 -15.50 -34.12 -13.14
C ARG A 127 -16.49 -35.14 -12.58
#